data_AF-A0A7K9RX04-F1
#
_entry.id   AF-A0A7K9RX04-F1
#
_cell.length_a   1.000
_cell.length_b   1.000
_cell.length_c   1.000
_cell.angle_alpha   90.00
_cell.angle_beta   90.00
_cell.angle_gamma   90.00
#
_symmetry.space_group_name_H-M   'P 1'
#
loop_
_entity.id
_entity.type
_entity.pdbx_description
1 polymer ?
#
loop_
_entity_poly.entity_id
_entity_poly.type
_entity_poly.pdbx_seq_one_letter_code
_entity_poly.pdbx_strand_id
1 'polypeptide(L)'
;QKSIIFSLIYLILIFGIQHFMKERRPFNLRAPLVLWSFSLTLFSFVAACRIWKQMVFLLLTKGFKHSVCSRSFFVHPVPKLWMYLFAVSKFVELGDTVFIVLRKKKLIFVHWYHHLLTLILSWYAYKNMTVGMGWNAALNLVIHCFTYSYYTVTALGIRVPRPLAMLLTTAQMVQMTGFVIISILVVYWKDDKFCDFIWPEFLLSFSLYVTLLALFANFFRKTYLSGTKKSKWN
;
A
#
# COMPACT_ATOMS: atom_id res chain seq x y z
N GLN A 1 0.07 18.34 8.53
CA GLN A 1 0.57 18.59 9.91
C GLN A 1 0.36 17.39 10.83
N LYS A 2 -0.87 16.92 11.10
CA LYS A 2 -1.10 15.73 11.97
C LYS A 2 -0.44 14.43 11.46
N SER A 3 -0.49 14.15 10.15
CA SER A 3 0.14 12.97 9.54
C SER A 3 1.66 12.93 9.74
N ILE A 4 2.35 14.08 9.62
CA ILE A 4 3.80 14.17 9.81
C ILE A 4 4.17 13.87 11.27
N ILE A 5 3.39 14.36 12.23
CA ILE A 5 3.59 14.08 13.66
C ILE A 5 3.43 12.58 13.93
N PHE A 6 2.37 11.95 13.41
CA PHE A 6 2.19 10.50 13.54
C PHE A 6 3.33 9.71 12.89
N SER A 7 3.81 10.13 11.73
CA SER A 7 4.96 9.55 11.05
C SER A 7 6.26 9.65 11.87
N LEU A 8 6.50 10.79 12.54
CA LEU A 8 7.65 10.97 13.42
C LEU A 8 7.55 10.13 14.69
N ILE A 9 6.38 10.11 15.34
CA ILE A 9 6.10 9.25 16.49
C ILE A 9 6.32 7.79 16.13
N TYR A 10 5.85 7.36 14.95
CA TYR A 10 6.05 6.00 14.45
C TYR A 10 7.52 5.63 14.28
N LEU A 11 8.35 6.51 13.70
CA LEU A 11 9.79 6.26 13.58
C LEU A 11 10.46 6.13 14.94
N ILE A 12 10.16 7.05 15.87
CA ILE A 12 10.69 7.01 17.24
C ILE A 12 10.28 5.70 17.93
N LEU A 13 9.00 5.31 17.81
CA LEU A 13 8.49 4.07 18.39
C LEU A 13 9.17 2.83 17.79
N ILE A 14 9.36 2.76 16.47
CA ILE A 14 10.01 1.61 15.85
C ILE A 14 11.45 1.46 16.33
N PHE A 15 12.24 2.53 16.23
CA PHE A 15 13.65 2.47 16.60
C PHE A 15 13.81 2.27 18.12
N GLY A 16 12.90 2.84 18.92
CA GLY A 16 12.81 2.60 20.36
C GLY A 16 12.49 1.15 20.71
N ILE A 17 11.44 0.57 20.12
CA ILE A 17 11.08 -0.85 20.33
C ILE A 17 12.20 -1.76 19.82
N GLN A 18 12.84 -1.43 18.71
CA GLN A 18 13.97 -2.21 18.18
C GLN A 18 15.17 -2.20 19.13
N HIS A 19 15.48 -1.05 19.74
CA HIS A 19 16.54 -0.94 20.75
C HIS A 19 16.17 -1.72 22.02
N PHE A 20 14.95 -1.56 22.52
CA PHE A 20 14.43 -2.27 23.70
C PHE A 20 14.40 -3.80 23.50
N MET A 21 14.09 -4.26 22.29
CA MET A 21 14.07 -5.69 21.97
C MET A 21 15.47 -6.28 21.82
N LYS A 22 16.56 -5.49 21.73
CA LYS A 22 17.92 -6.00 21.49
C LYS A 22 18.30 -7.08 22.50
N GLU A 23 18.00 -6.85 23.77
CA GLU A 23 18.37 -7.73 24.90
C GLU A 23 17.31 -8.79 25.25
N ARG A 24 16.14 -8.79 24.62
CA ARG A 24 15.03 -9.71 24.94
C ARG A 24 14.90 -10.88 23.97
N ARG A 25 14.20 -11.95 24.37
CA ARG A 25 13.87 -13.07 23.44
C ARG A 25 12.73 -12.66 22.50
N PRO A 26 12.65 -13.23 21.28
CA PRO A 26 11.55 -12.91 20.34
C PRO A 26 10.21 -13.41 20.90
N PHE A 27 9.16 -12.59 20.77
CA PHE A 27 7.82 -12.99 21.21
C PHE A 27 7.15 -13.95 20.21
N ASN A 28 6.40 -14.93 20.73
CA ASN A 28 5.58 -15.81 19.90
C ASN A 28 4.19 -15.17 19.66
N LEU A 29 4.14 -14.20 18.75
CA LEU A 29 2.91 -13.46 18.40
C LEU A 29 2.16 -14.08 17.21
N ARG A 30 2.24 -15.41 17.03
CA ARG A 30 1.68 -16.07 15.85
C ARG A 30 0.16 -15.94 15.78
N ALA A 31 -0.57 -16.27 16.85
CA ALA A 31 -2.03 -16.15 16.87
C ALA A 31 -2.52 -14.70 16.72
N PRO A 32 -1.96 -13.70 17.46
CA PRO A 32 -2.28 -12.30 17.21
C PRO A 32 -2.00 -11.84 15.78
N LEU A 33 -0.89 -12.29 15.17
CA LEU A 33 -0.55 -11.96 13.79
C LEU A 33 -1.55 -12.55 12.78
N VAL A 34 -1.99 -13.80 12.99
CA VAL A 34 -3.03 -14.42 12.14
C VAL A 34 -4.32 -13.62 12.22
N LEU A 35 -4.79 -13.30 13.42
CA LEU A 35 -6.02 -12.53 13.62
C LEU A 35 -5.90 -11.13 12.99
N TRP A 36 -4.76 -10.49 13.16
CA TRP A 36 -4.45 -9.18 12.59
C TRP A 36 -4.47 -9.20 11.06
N SER A 37 -3.69 -10.10 10.44
CA SER A 37 -3.64 -10.23 8.98
C SER A 37 -5.01 -10.61 8.40
N PHE A 38 -5.75 -11.50 9.06
CA PHE A 38 -7.09 -11.89 8.62
C PHE A 38 -8.08 -10.72 8.68
N SER A 39 -8.03 -9.92 9.74
CA SER A 39 -8.86 -8.72 9.90
C SER A 39 -8.58 -7.71 8.79
N LEU A 40 -7.30 -7.50 8.44
CA LEU A 40 -6.91 -6.63 7.32
C LEU A 40 -7.33 -7.19 5.96
N THR A 41 -7.30 -8.51 5.77
CA THR A 41 -7.87 -9.15 4.58
C THR A 41 -9.35 -8.85 4.44
N LEU A 42 -10.14 -9.10 5.49
CA LEU A 42 -11.59 -8.90 5.45
C LEU A 42 -11.93 -7.43 5.21
N PHE A 43 -11.24 -6.52 5.92
CA PHE A 43 -11.37 -5.09 5.68
C PHE A 43 -11.08 -4.73 4.22
N SER A 44 -9.94 -5.19 3.69
CA SER A 44 -9.53 -4.88 2.31
C SER A 44 -10.52 -5.41 1.29
N PHE A 45 -11.08 -6.60 1.51
CA PHE A 45 -12.09 -7.20 0.64
C PHE A 45 -13.38 -6.37 0.62
N VAL A 46 -13.93 -6.05 1.79
CA VAL A 46 -15.19 -5.27 1.87
C VAL A 46 -14.99 -3.87 1.30
N ALA A 47 -13.87 -3.21 1.65
CA ALA A 47 -13.53 -1.90 1.11
C ALA A 47 -13.35 -1.96 -0.42
N ALA A 48 -12.69 -2.99 -0.95
CA ALA A 48 -12.54 -3.19 -2.39
C ALA A 48 -13.91 -3.30 -3.07
N CYS A 49 -14.82 -4.15 -2.57
CA CYS A 49 -16.16 -4.30 -3.15
C CYS A 49 -16.92 -2.97 -3.21
N ARG A 50 -16.82 -2.14 -2.16
CA ARG A 50 -17.54 -0.87 -2.05
C ARG A 50 -16.97 0.21 -2.97
N ILE A 51 -15.64 0.35 -3.01
CA ILE A 51 -14.97 1.30 -3.89
C ILE A 51 -15.09 0.87 -5.36
N TRP A 52 -14.95 -0.42 -5.65
CA TRP A 52 -15.03 -0.95 -7.01
C TRP A 52 -16.44 -0.84 -7.59
N LYS A 53 -17.49 -0.96 -6.78
CA LYS A 53 -18.87 -0.70 -7.22
C LYS A 53 -19.02 0.73 -7.75
N GLN A 54 -18.48 1.72 -7.05
CA GLN A 54 -18.47 3.10 -7.52
C GLN A 54 -17.58 3.29 -8.76
N MET A 55 -16.41 2.65 -8.78
CA MET A 55 -15.48 2.72 -9.91
C MET A 55 -16.10 2.18 -11.20
N VAL A 56 -16.68 0.98 -11.16
CA VAL A 56 -17.35 0.36 -12.31
C VAL A 56 -18.52 1.22 -12.79
N PHE A 57 -19.31 1.78 -11.86
CA PHE A 57 -20.39 2.69 -12.23
C PHE A 57 -19.86 3.91 -13.01
N LEU A 58 -18.79 4.57 -12.53
CA LEU A 58 -18.19 5.71 -13.22
C LEU A 58 -17.60 5.32 -14.58
N LEU A 59 -16.97 4.14 -14.67
CA LEU A 59 -16.38 3.66 -15.91
C LEU A 59 -17.43 3.39 -16.98
N LEU A 60 -18.53 2.73 -16.62
CA LEU A 60 -19.59 2.36 -17.55
C LEU A 60 -20.46 3.55 -17.96
N THR A 61 -20.67 4.53 -17.07
CA THR A 61 -21.59 5.65 -17.34
C THR A 61 -20.91 6.90 -17.86
N LYS A 62 -19.67 7.19 -17.42
CA LYS A 62 -18.96 8.45 -17.73
C LYS A 62 -17.61 8.26 -18.39
N GLY A 63 -17.17 7.01 -18.56
CA GLY A 63 -15.92 6.67 -19.22
C GLY A 63 -14.66 6.80 -18.35
N PHE A 64 -13.54 6.37 -18.93
CA PHE A 64 -12.26 6.25 -18.22
C PHE A 64 -11.70 7.60 -17.74
N LYS A 65 -11.64 8.60 -18.63
CA LYS A 65 -11.15 9.95 -18.29
C LYS A 65 -11.87 10.54 -17.07
N HIS A 66 -13.20 10.45 -17.08
CA HIS A 66 -14.00 10.94 -15.96
C HIS A 66 -13.75 10.14 -14.68
N SER A 67 -13.59 8.81 -14.76
CA SER A 67 -13.28 7.99 -13.58
C SER A 67 -11.97 8.38 -12.89
N VAL A 68 -10.95 8.77 -13.67
CA VAL A 68 -9.64 9.22 -13.16
C VAL A 68 -9.74 10.57 -12.48
N CYS A 69 -10.44 11.53 -13.09
CA CYS A 69 -10.57 12.88 -12.54
C CYS A 69 -11.73 13.04 -11.56
N SER A 70 -12.49 11.97 -11.27
CA SER A 70 -13.69 12.09 -10.43
C SER A 70 -13.36 12.32 -8.96
N ARG A 71 -13.88 13.42 -8.41
CA ARG A 71 -13.92 13.65 -6.95
C ARG A 71 -15.12 12.98 -6.27
N SER A 72 -15.96 12.25 -7.02
CA SER A 72 -17.18 11.63 -6.50
C SER A 72 -16.92 10.65 -5.34
N PHE A 73 -15.73 10.06 -5.29
CA PHE A 73 -15.26 9.21 -4.19
C PHE A 73 -15.17 9.93 -2.83
N PHE A 74 -15.08 11.26 -2.82
CA PHE A 74 -14.99 12.08 -1.61
C PHE A 74 -16.29 12.84 -1.28
N VAL A 75 -17.24 12.86 -2.20
CA VAL A 75 -18.50 13.61 -2.07
C VAL A 75 -19.64 12.70 -1.67
N HIS A 76 -19.80 11.55 -2.33
CA HIS A 76 -20.88 10.63 -2.01
C HIS A 76 -20.66 9.95 -0.66
N PRO A 77 -21.69 9.83 0.19
CA PRO A 77 -21.54 9.43 1.59
C PRO A 77 -20.88 8.05 1.75
N VAL A 78 -21.29 7.07 0.94
CA VAL A 78 -20.76 5.71 1.02
C VAL A 78 -19.29 5.65 0.53
N PRO A 79 -18.93 6.05 -0.70
CA PRO A 79 -17.53 6.09 -1.12
C PRO A 79 -16.64 6.92 -0.20
N LYS A 80 -17.13 8.08 0.28
CA LYS A 80 -16.38 8.96 1.18
C LYS A 80 -16.00 8.26 2.48
N LEU A 81 -16.92 7.53 3.09
CA LEU A 81 -16.64 6.73 4.29
C LEU A 81 -15.54 5.70 4.02
N TRP A 82 -15.63 4.97 2.91
CA TRP A 82 -14.64 3.95 2.56
C TRP A 82 -13.27 4.54 2.20
N MET A 83 -13.22 5.72 1.58
CA MET A 83 -11.97 6.46 1.35
C MET A 83 -11.35 6.96 2.65
N TYR A 84 -12.17 7.39 3.61
CA TYR A 84 -11.70 7.74 4.94
C TYR A 84 -11.13 6.51 5.67
N LEU A 85 -11.87 5.41 5.67
CA LEU A 85 -11.42 4.16 6.27
C LEU A 85 -10.16 3.62 5.59
N PHE A 86 -9.99 3.81 4.28
CA PHE A 86 -8.75 3.49 3.57
C PHE A 86 -7.56 4.34 4.09
N ALA A 87 -7.75 5.64 4.29
CA ALA A 87 -6.70 6.49 4.87
C ALA A 87 -6.36 6.08 6.32
N VAL A 88 -7.38 5.72 7.11
CA VAL A 88 -7.19 5.19 8.47
C VAL A 88 -6.51 3.82 8.45
N SER A 89 -6.79 2.97 7.48
CA SER A 89 -6.15 1.65 7.37
C SER A 89 -4.63 1.79 7.26
N LYS A 90 -4.11 2.82 6.58
CA LYS A 90 -2.67 3.07 6.50
C LYS A 90 -2.02 3.35 7.85
N PHE A 91 -2.77 3.92 8.79
CA PHE A 91 -2.32 4.06 10.16
C PHE A 91 -2.34 2.71 10.89
N VAL A 92 -3.39 1.92 10.70
CA VAL A 92 -3.50 0.57 11.29
C VAL A 92 -2.36 -0.32 10.78
N GLU A 93 -2.08 -0.32 9.48
CA GLU A 93 -1.02 -1.10 8.82
C GLU A 93 0.39 -0.87 9.40
N LEU A 94 0.64 0.25 10.09
CA LEU A 94 1.88 0.47 10.86
C LEU A 94 2.12 -0.63 11.91
N GLY A 95 1.05 -1.27 12.40
CA GLY A 95 1.11 -2.42 13.28
C GLY A 95 1.90 -3.60 12.70
N ASP A 96 1.96 -3.75 11.38
CA ASP A 96 2.76 -4.79 10.71
C ASP A 96 4.24 -4.68 11.08
N THR A 97 4.76 -3.45 11.13
CA THR A 97 6.15 -3.22 11.52
C THR A 97 6.37 -3.51 13.00
N VAL A 98 5.39 -3.20 13.86
CA VAL A 98 5.45 -3.55 15.29
C VAL A 98 5.56 -5.07 15.46
N PHE A 99 4.74 -5.87 14.75
CA PHE A 99 4.85 -7.33 14.78
C PHE A 99 6.22 -7.84 14.28
N ILE A 100 6.78 -7.23 13.24
CA ILE A 100 8.12 -7.60 12.72
C ILE A 100 9.19 -7.37 13.79
N VAL A 101 9.19 -6.20 14.43
CA VAL A 101 10.21 -5.84 15.44
C VAL A 101 10.06 -6.70 16.69
N LEU A 102 8.84 -6.89 17.20
CA LEU A 102 8.59 -7.73 18.39
C LEU A 102 8.95 -9.21 18.18
N ARG A 103 8.88 -9.70 16.94
CA ARG A 103 9.31 -11.06 16.58
C ARG A 103 10.79 -11.15 16.20
N LYS A 104 11.57 -10.07 16.34
CA LYS A 104 12.96 -9.95 15.89
C LYS A 104 13.18 -10.37 14.44
N LYS A 105 12.22 -10.10 13.56
CA LYS A 105 12.39 -10.30 12.12
C LYS A 105 13.08 -9.08 11.52
N LYS A 106 13.82 -9.31 10.43
CA LYS A 106 14.57 -8.24 9.75
C LYS A 106 13.58 -7.24 9.13
N LEU A 107 13.54 -6.03 9.69
CA LEU A 107 12.81 -4.92 9.11
C LEU A 107 13.57 -4.41 7.88
N ILE A 108 13.03 -4.68 6.69
CA ILE A 108 13.65 -4.23 5.42
C ILE A 108 13.29 -2.77 5.13
N PHE A 109 14.21 -2.05 4.51
CA PHE A 109 14.03 -0.63 4.16
C PHE A 109 12.73 -0.36 3.39
N VAL A 110 12.49 -1.17 2.35
CA VAL A 110 11.31 -1.03 1.48
C VAL A 110 9.99 -1.08 2.27
N HIS A 111 9.92 -1.89 3.34
CA HIS A 111 8.71 -2.06 4.12
C HIS A 111 8.37 -0.80 4.92
N TRP A 112 9.24 -0.37 5.84
CA TRP A 112 8.92 0.78 6.69
C TRP A 112 8.85 2.09 5.89
N TYR A 113 9.67 2.22 4.84
CA TYR A 113 9.63 3.36 3.93
C TYR A 113 8.29 3.43 3.19
N HIS A 114 7.80 2.31 2.65
CA HIS A 114 6.48 2.23 2.02
C HIS A 114 5.35 2.58 2.99
N HIS A 115 5.31 2.00 4.19
CA HIS A 115 4.23 2.26 5.16
C HIS A 115 4.21 3.72 5.62
N LEU A 116 5.38 4.33 5.85
CA LEU A 116 5.49 5.73 6.21
C LEU A 116 4.93 6.65 5.11
N LEU A 117 5.32 6.41 3.86
CA LEU A 117 4.95 7.26 2.74
C LEU A 117 3.49 7.09 2.34
N THR A 118 2.98 5.86 2.31
CA THR A 118 1.58 5.59 1.99
C THR A 118 0.63 6.19 3.02
N LEU A 119 1.03 6.24 4.30
CA LEU A 119 0.29 6.97 5.33
C LEU A 119 0.23 8.48 5.01
N ILE A 120 1.37 9.11 4.72
CA ILE A 120 1.44 10.53 4.41
C ILE A 120 0.60 10.84 3.17
N LEU A 121 0.83 10.12 2.07
CA LEU A 121 0.14 10.33 0.80
C LEU A 121 -1.36 10.11 0.92
N SER A 122 -1.81 9.04 1.56
CA SER A 122 -3.25 8.76 1.69
C SER A 122 -3.97 9.82 2.52
N TRP A 123 -3.34 10.31 3.59
CA TRP A 123 -3.93 11.35 4.44
C TRP A 123 -4.04 12.70 3.72
N TYR A 124 -2.98 13.11 3.02
CA TYR A 124 -3.01 14.34 2.22
C TYR A 124 -4.00 14.23 1.06
N ALA A 125 -4.00 13.10 0.35
CA ALA A 125 -4.90 12.87 -0.77
C ALA A 125 -6.38 12.87 -0.35
N TYR A 126 -6.70 12.30 0.82
CA TYR A 126 -8.06 12.35 1.36
C TYR A 126 -8.47 13.78 1.73
N LYS A 127 -7.59 14.53 2.42
CA LYS A 127 -7.88 15.91 2.84
C LYS A 127 -8.10 16.85 1.65
N ASN A 128 -7.28 16.72 0.62
CA ASN A 128 -7.29 17.61 -0.54
C ASN A 128 -8.15 17.09 -1.69
N MET A 129 -8.87 15.98 -1.49
CA MET A 129 -9.73 15.34 -2.49
C MET A 129 -9.00 15.13 -3.83
N THR A 130 -7.74 14.66 -3.75
CA THR A 130 -6.85 14.54 -4.90
C THR A 130 -7.44 13.61 -5.95
N VAL A 131 -7.49 14.08 -7.20
CA VAL A 131 -7.93 13.29 -8.35
C VAL A 131 -6.98 12.10 -8.60
N GLY A 132 -7.49 11.02 -9.20
CA GLY A 132 -6.74 9.76 -9.38
C GLY A 132 -6.69 8.87 -8.13
N MET A 133 -6.92 9.43 -6.93
CA MET A 133 -6.88 8.69 -5.67
C MET A 133 -7.93 7.56 -5.60
N GLY A 134 -9.08 7.72 -6.27
CA GLY A 134 -10.09 6.65 -6.38
C GLY A 134 -9.53 5.38 -7.02
N TRP A 135 -8.77 5.52 -8.11
CA TRP A 135 -8.08 4.39 -8.75
C TRP A 135 -6.96 3.82 -7.90
N ASN A 136 -6.19 4.69 -7.25
CA ASN A 136 -5.11 4.26 -6.38
C ASN A 136 -5.62 3.42 -5.21
N ALA A 137 -6.71 3.86 -4.56
CA ALA A 137 -7.37 3.12 -3.49
C ALA A 137 -7.99 1.82 -4.00
N ALA A 138 -8.69 1.86 -5.13
CA ALA A 138 -9.36 0.70 -5.72
C ALA A 138 -8.36 -0.44 -6.00
N LEU A 139 -7.24 -0.15 -6.67
CA LEU A 139 -6.21 -1.14 -6.98
C LEU A 139 -5.47 -1.60 -5.73
N ASN A 140 -5.13 -0.67 -4.82
CA ASN A 140 -4.42 -1.00 -3.59
C ASN A 140 -5.21 -1.98 -2.72
N LEU A 141 -6.51 -1.76 -2.55
CA LEU A 141 -7.38 -2.61 -1.73
C LEU A 141 -7.45 -4.04 -2.27
N VAL A 142 -7.49 -4.22 -3.58
CA VAL A 142 -7.47 -5.55 -4.22
C VAL A 142 -6.15 -6.26 -3.94
N ILE A 143 -5.01 -5.60 -4.19
CA ILE A 143 -3.69 -6.19 -3.93
C ILE A 143 -3.45 -6.43 -2.43
N HIS A 144 -3.93 -5.54 -1.55
CA HIS A 144 -3.86 -5.72 -0.10
C HIS A 144 -4.68 -6.92 0.36
N CYS A 145 -5.87 -7.13 -0.19
CA CYS A 145 -6.66 -8.33 0.08
C CYS A 145 -5.85 -9.61 -0.18
N PHE A 146 -5.19 -9.72 -1.33
CA PHE A 146 -4.35 -10.87 -1.66
C PHE A 146 -3.08 -10.96 -0.80
N THR A 147 -2.43 -9.82 -0.55
CA THR A 147 -1.18 -9.78 0.23
C THR A 147 -1.41 -10.18 1.69
N TYR A 148 -2.47 -9.66 2.34
CA TYR A 148 -2.81 -10.05 3.71
C TYR A 148 -3.39 -11.46 3.80
N SER A 149 -4.07 -11.95 2.76
CA SER A 149 -4.47 -13.36 2.69
C SER A 149 -3.24 -14.26 2.70
N TYR A 150 -2.23 -13.92 1.90
CA TYR A 150 -0.94 -14.62 1.91
C TYR A 150 -0.26 -14.55 3.29
N TYR A 151 -0.27 -13.40 3.97
CA TYR A 151 0.28 -13.29 5.32
C TYR A 151 -0.50 -14.09 6.37
N THR A 152 -1.82 -14.17 6.25
CA THR A 152 -2.65 -15.00 7.11
C THR A 152 -2.29 -16.47 6.97
N VAL A 153 -2.22 -16.98 5.73
CA VAL A 153 -1.87 -18.39 5.43
C VAL A 153 -0.45 -18.72 5.89
N THR A 154 0.52 -17.83 5.64
CA THR A 154 1.90 -18.03 6.09
C THR A 154 2.04 -17.95 7.62
N ALA A 155 1.25 -17.11 8.30
CA ALA A 155 1.20 -17.04 9.75
C ALA A 155 0.53 -18.28 10.39
N LEU A 156 -0.41 -18.92 9.69
CA LEU A 156 -0.92 -20.26 10.04
C LEU A 156 0.14 -21.37 9.88
N GLY A 157 1.30 -21.06 9.29
CA GLY A 157 2.43 -21.98 9.08
C GLY A 157 2.28 -22.89 7.88
N ILE A 158 1.30 -22.61 7.02
CA ILE A 158 1.14 -23.29 5.75
C ILE A 158 2.25 -22.79 4.82
N ARG A 159 3.01 -23.71 4.24
CA ARG A 159 4.05 -23.39 3.28
C ARG A 159 3.41 -22.99 1.96
N VAL A 160 3.54 -21.72 1.60
CA VAL A 160 2.99 -21.19 0.35
C VAL A 160 4.02 -21.34 -0.77
N PRO A 161 3.62 -21.78 -1.98
CA PRO A 161 4.55 -21.96 -3.09
C PRO A 161 5.20 -20.64 -3.53
N ARG A 162 6.50 -20.69 -3.84
CA ARG A 162 7.31 -19.55 -4.29
C ARG A 162 6.71 -18.80 -5.51
N PRO A 163 6.13 -19.47 -6.52
CA PRO A 163 5.45 -18.80 -7.62
C PRO A 163 4.32 -17.85 -7.17
N LEU A 164 3.59 -18.18 -6.09
CA LEU A 164 2.53 -17.29 -5.60
C LEU A 164 3.12 -16.04 -4.96
N ALA A 165 4.20 -16.17 -4.19
CA ALA A 165 4.91 -15.01 -3.66
C ALA A 165 5.48 -14.12 -4.77
N MET A 166 5.99 -14.72 -5.86
CA MET A 166 6.43 -13.98 -7.05
C MET A 166 5.27 -13.24 -7.72
N LEU A 167 4.13 -13.92 -7.95
CA LEU A 167 2.95 -13.32 -8.55
C LEU A 167 2.46 -12.12 -7.75
N LEU A 168 2.43 -12.21 -6.42
CA LEU A 168 2.05 -11.10 -5.55
C LEU A 168 3.00 -9.90 -5.68
N THR A 169 4.32 -10.15 -5.66
CA THR A 169 5.30 -9.07 -5.86
C THR A 169 5.18 -8.45 -7.25
N THR A 170 4.94 -9.25 -8.29
CA THR A 170 4.69 -8.76 -9.65
C THR A 170 3.42 -7.93 -9.71
N ALA A 171 2.33 -8.37 -9.08
CA ALA A 171 1.08 -7.63 -9.04
C ALA A 171 1.22 -6.28 -8.32
N GLN A 172 2.00 -6.23 -7.23
CA GLN A 172 2.37 -4.97 -6.55
C GLN A 172 3.17 -4.03 -7.47
N MET A 173 4.11 -4.56 -8.26
CA MET A 173 4.84 -3.75 -9.24
C MET A 173 3.93 -3.20 -10.34
N VAL A 174 3.05 -4.04 -10.90
CA VAL A 174 2.06 -3.62 -11.90
C VAL A 174 1.14 -2.54 -11.34
N GLN A 175 0.70 -2.66 -10.08
CA GLN A 175 -0.07 -1.62 -9.39
C GLN A 175 0.69 -0.28 -9.33
N MET A 176 1.97 -0.30 -8.94
CA MET A 176 2.78 0.93 -8.85
C MET A 176 2.99 1.56 -10.24
N THR A 177 3.18 0.75 -11.28
CA THR A 177 3.19 1.23 -12.67
C THR A 177 1.86 1.88 -13.05
N GLY A 178 0.73 1.27 -12.66
CA GLY A 178 -0.60 1.84 -12.83
C GLY A 178 -0.74 3.22 -12.18
N PHE A 179 -0.21 3.39 -10.96
CA PHE A 179 -0.22 4.69 -10.26
C PHE A 179 0.55 5.76 -11.03
N VAL A 180 1.72 5.41 -11.56
CA VAL A 180 2.53 6.31 -12.40
C VAL A 180 1.76 6.70 -13.68
N ILE A 181 1.11 5.74 -14.34
CA ILE A 181 0.30 5.99 -15.54
C ILE A 181 -0.88 6.93 -15.22
N ILE A 182 -1.61 6.66 -14.13
CA ILE A 182 -2.73 7.51 -13.69
C ILE A 182 -2.23 8.94 -13.40
N SER A 183 -1.08 9.09 -12.74
CA SER A 183 -0.47 10.39 -12.50
C SER A 183 -0.15 11.13 -13.80
N ILE A 184 0.42 10.46 -14.81
CA ILE A 184 0.69 11.08 -16.11
C ILE A 184 -0.61 11.52 -16.80
N LEU A 185 -1.65 10.68 -16.76
CA LEU A 185 -2.96 11.00 -17.35
C LEU A 185 -3.62 12.20 -16.68
N VAL A 186 -3.51 12.35 -15.36
CA VAL A 186 -4.00 13.52 -14.63
C VAL A 186 -3.32 14.81 -15.11
N VAL A 187 -2.00 14.77 -15.38
CA VAL A 187 -1.28 15.92 -15.95
C VAL A 187 -1.71 16.19 -17.38
N TYR A 188 -1.86 15.14 -18.19
CA TYR A 188 -2.27 15.28 -19.58
C TYR A 188 -3.67 15.88 -19.74
N TRP A 189 -4.58 15.61 -18.80
CA TRP A 189 -5.94 16.17 -18.78
C TRP A 189 -6.09 17.43 -17.92
N LYS A 190 -4.99 18.09 -17.54
CA LYS A 190 -5.02 19.26 -16.66
C LYS A 190 -5.87 20.42 -17.21
N ASP A 191 -5.88 20.62 -18.52
CA ASP A 191 -6.59 21.74 -19.15
C ASP A 191 -8.12 21.58 -19.09
N ASP A 192 -8.62 20.39 -18.74
CA ASP A 192 -10.01 20.20 -18.40
C ASP A 192 -10.30 20.66 -16.98
N LYS A 193 -11.32 21.53 -16.81
CA LYS A 193 -11.81 22.04 -15.51
C LYS A 193 -12.18 20.97 -14.46
N PHE A 194 -12.22 19.70 -14.86
CA PHE A 194 -12.55 18.56 -14.00
C PHE A 194 -11.32 17.89 -13.36
N CYS A 195 -10.10 18.16 -13.83
CA CYS A 195 -8.86 17.47 -13.44
C CYS A 195 -7.87 18.37 -12.68
N ASP A 196 -8.37 19.23 -11.80
CA ASP A 196 -7.52 20.14 -11.02
C ASP A 196 -6.71 19.40 -9.92
N PHE A 197 -5.41 19.72 -9.84
CA PHE A 197 -4.47 19.23 -8.84
C PHE A 197 -3.45 20.30 -8.43
N ILE A 198 -2.83 20.09 -7.26
CA ILE A 198 -1.80 20.96 -6.69
C ILE A 198 -0.41 20.40 -7.05
N TRP A 199 0.43 21.22 -7.70
CA TRP A 199 1.74 20.80 -8.24
C TRP A 199 2.68 20.17 -7.20
N PRO A 200 2.93 20.77 -6.02
CA PRO A 200 3.77 20.15 -4.98
C PRO A 200 3.30 18.75 -4.56
N GLU A 201 1.99 18.55 -4.40
CA GLU A 201 1.42 17.27 -3.97
C GLU A 201 1.52 16.21 -5.07
N PHE A 202 1.30 16.63 -6.31
CA PHE A 202 1.48 15.80 -7.49
C PHE A 202 2.94 15.35 -7.62
N LEU A 203 3.89 16.29 -7.61
CA LEU A 203 5.32 15.99 -7.77
C LEU A 203 5.81 15.06 -6.66
N LEU A 204 5.38 15.29 -5.42
CA LEU A 204 5.68 14.40 -4.31
C LEU A 204 5.11 13.00 -4.56
N SER A 205 3.83 12.87 -4.88
CA SER A 205 3.18 11.58 -5.12
C SER A 205 3.83 10.81 -6.28
N PHE A 206 4.06 11.50 -7.41
CA PHE A 206 4.69 10.93 -8.60
C PHE A 206 6.10 10.43 -8.31
N SER A 207 6.93 11.26 -7.67
CA SER A 207 8.31 10.90 -7.31
C SER A 207 8.34 9.65 -6.42
N LEU A 208 7.42 9.58 -5.45
CA LEU A 208 7.32 8.45 -4.54
C LEU A 208 6.86 7.17 -5.23
N TYR A 209 5.89 7.24 -6.16
CA TYR A 209 5.48 6.06 -6.93
C TYR A 209 6.63 5.51 -7.78
N VAL A 210 7.42 6.39 -8.41
CA VAL A 210 8.61 6.01 -9.18
C VAL A 210 9.68 5.38 -8.27
N THR A 211 9.99 6.01 -7.13
CA THR A 211 10.96 5.46 -6.17
C THR A 211 10.51 4.10 -5.62
N LEU A 212 9.23 3.93 -5.28
CA LEU A 212 8.70 2.66 -4.80
C LEU A 212 8.76 1.58 -5.88
N LEU A 213 8.41 1.89 -7.12
CA LEU A 213 8.55 0.95 -8.24
C LEU A 213 10.00 0.48 -8.40
N ALA A 214 10.97 1.40 -8.35
CA ALA A 214 12.39 1.07 -8.44
C ALA A 214 12.85 0.18 -7.26
N LEU A 215 12.41 0.46 -6.04
CA LEU A 215 12.72 -0.34 -4.85
C LEU A 215 12.14 -1.75 -4.94
N PHE A 216 10.89 -1.90 -5.38
CA PHE A 216 10.25 -3.19 -5.59
C PHE A 216 10.90 -3.98 -6.72
N ALA A 217 11.29 -3.33 -7.83
CA ALA A 217 12.03 -3.96 -8.90
C ALA A 217 13.40 -4.48 -8.41
N ASN A 218 14.12 -3.68 -7.62
CA ASN A 218 15.39 -4.11 -7.03
C ASN A 218 15.20 -5.27 -6.04
N PHE A 219 14.14 -5.23 -5.23
CA PHE A 219 13.77 -6.33 -4.34
C PHE A 219 13.46 -7.61 -5.13
N PHE A 220 12.67 -7.52 -6.19
CA PHE A 220 12.31 -8.64 -7.05
C PHE A 220 13.56 -9.26 -7.69
N ARG A 221 14.43 -8.42 -8.27
CA ARG A 221 15.71 -8.86 -8.85
C ARG A 221 16.57 -9.60 -7.82
N LYS A 222 16.74 -9.03 -6.62
CA LYS A 222 17.59 -9.63 -5.58
C LYS A 222 17.02 -10.93 -5.01
N THR A 223 15.70 -11.00 -4.80
CA THR A 223 15.05 -12.14 -4.14
C THR A 223 14.76 -13.29 -5.12
N TYR A 224 14.35 -12.97 -6.34
CA TYR A 224 13.86 -13.98 -7.29
C TYR A 224 14.81 -14.28 -8.43
N LEU A 225 15.51 -13.27 -8.97
CA LEU A 225 16.39 -13.44 -10.15
C LEU A 225 17.86 -13.70 -9.78
N SER A 226 18.34 -13.12 -8.68
CA SER A 226 19.74 -13.27 -8.24
C SER A 226 20.06 -14.64 -7.63
N GLY A 227 19.15 -15.62 -7.75
CA GLY A 227 19.25 -16.97 -7.20
C GLY A 227 19.96 -18.01 -8.08
N THR A 228 20.60 -17.61 -9.19
CA THR A 228 21.31 -18.54 -10.07
C THR A 228 22.77 -18.12 -10.29
N LYS A 229 23.57 -18.15 -9.23
CA LYS A 229 24.95 -18.64 -9.30
C LYS A 229 25.09 -19.75 -8.27
N LYS A 230 24.46 -20.91 -8.54
CA LYS A 230 24.97 -22.16 -8.01
C LYS A 230 26.33 -22.36 -8.67
N SER A 231 27.36 -22.17 -7.86
CA SER A 231 28.71 -22.68 -8.07
C SER A 231 28.66 -24.06 -8.75
N LYS A 232 29.07 -24.13 -10.02
CA LYS A 232 29.71 -25.33 -10.56
C LYS A 232 31.10 -25.34 -9.95
N TRP A 233 31.25 -26.05 -8.84
CA TRP A 233 32.55 -26.60 -8.48
C TRP A 233 32.58 -28.00 -9.09
N ASN A 234 33.43 -28.12 -10.11
CA ASN A 234 34.08 -29.36 -10.48
C ASN A 234 35.08 -29.71 -9.37
#